data_AF-A0A970YG29-F1
#
_entry.id   AF-A0A970YG29-F1
#
_cell.length_a   1.000
_cell.length_b   1.000
_cell.length_c   1.000
_cell.angle_alpha   90.00
_cell.angle_beta   90.00
_cell.angle_gamma   90.00
#
_symmetry.space_group_name_H-M   'P 1'
#
loop_
_entity.id
_entity.type
_entity.pdbx_description
1 polymer ?
#
loop_
_entity_poly.entity_id
_entity_poly.type
_entity_poly.pdbx_seq_one_letter_code
_entity_poly.pdbx_strand_id
1 'polypeptide(L)' 'VFNTFEIVALVGATLITALIALDGESNWVEGGQLLAVYVITAMAFFFLPA' A
#
# COMPACT_ATOMS: atom_id res chain seq x y z
N VAL A 1 -1.69 -12.93 15.56
CA VAL A 1 -0.25 -12.57 15.43
C VAL A 1 -0.02 -12.32 13.96
N PHE A 2 0.53 -11.16 13.59
CA PHE A 2 0.77 -10.86 12.17
C PHE A 2 1.93 -11.68 11.63
N ASN A 3 1.81 -12.18 10.41
CA ASN A 3 2.91 -12.84 9.74
C ASN A 3 3.89 -11.81 9.15
N THR A 4 5.07 -12.26 8.72
CA THR A 4 6.10 -11.37 8.16
C THR A 4 5.59 -10.60 6.95
N PHE A 5 4.77 -11.21 6.09
CA PHE A 5 4.24 -10.56 4.89
C PHE A 5 3.28 -9.41 5.24
N GLU A 6 2.38 -9.62 6.21
CA GLU A 6 1.45 -8.62 6.71
C GLU A 6 2.18 -7.40 7.30
N ILE A 7 3.25 -7.64 8.07
CA ILE A 7 4.07 -6.56 8.63
C ILE A 7 4.78 -5.78 7.53
N VAL A 8 5.37 -6.46 6.53
CA VAL A 8 6.03 -5.78 5.40
C VAL A 8 5.03 -4.99 4.56
N ALA A 9 3.85 -5.55 4.29
CA ALA A 9 2.79 -4.86 3.57
C ALA A 9 2.32 -3.60 4.32
N LEU A 10 2.16 -3.70 5.66
CA LEU A 10 1.78 -2.58 6.50
C LEU A 10 2.84 -1.46 6.48
N VAL A 11 4.11 -1.79 6.67
CA VAL A 11 5.22 -0.82 6.65
C VAL A 11 5.37 -0.19 5.26
N GLY A 12 5.23 -0.98 4.19
CA GLY A 12 5.27 -0.48 2.82
C GLY A 12 4.13 0.50 2.54
N ALA A 13 2.90 0.18 2.95
CA ALA A 13 1.74 1.03 2.76
C ALA A 13 1.88 2.37 3.50
N THR A 14 2.34 2.36 4.75
CA THR A 14 2.54 3.61 5.51
C THR A 14 3.66 4.46 4.92
N LEU A 15 4.75 3.85 4.45
CA LEU A 15 5.85 4.56 3.82
C LEU A 15 5.43 5.21 2.50
N ILE A 16 4.75 4.48 1.61
CA ILE A 16 4.25 5.05 0.34
C ILE A 16 3.27 6.19 0.60
N THR A 17 2.35 6.02 1.56
CA THR A 17 1.38 7.05 1.93
C THR A 17 2.07 8.31 2.47
N ALA A 18 3.09 8.13 3.32
CA ALA A 18 3.87 9.25 3.87
C ALA A 18 4.68 10.00 2.79
N LEU A 19 5.23 9.28 1.81
CA LEU A 19 5.95 9.89 0.68
C LEU A 19 5.02 10.69 -0.22
N ILE A 20 3.83 10.17 -0.51
CA ILE A 20 2.81 10.88 -1.31
C ILE A 20 2.30 12.11 -0.57
N ALA A 21 2.12 12.03 0.75
CA ALA A 21 1.66 13.17 1.55
C ALA A 21 2.74 14.24 1.82
N LEU A 22 3.97 14.06 1.33
CA LEU A 22 5.12 14.90 1.72
C LEU A 22 5.04 16.33 1.18
N ASP A 23 4.46 16.52 0.00
CA ASP A 23 4.28 17.85 -0.60
C ASP A 23 3.06 18.60 -0.05
N GLY A 24 2.17 17.92 0.67
CA GLY A 24 0.97 18.49 1.29
C GLY A 24 -0.15 18.82 0.30
N GLU A 25 -0.01 18.44 -0.96
CA GLU A 25 -1.05 18.56 -1.98
C GLU A 25 -1.72 17.19 -2.22
N SER A 26 -2.85 17.18 -2.90
CA SER A 26 -3.50 15.92 -3.28
C SER A 26 -4.04 16.05 -4.69
N ASN A 27 -3.69 15.09 -5.53
CA ASN A 27 -4.17 15.02 -6.90
C ASN A 27 -4.78 13.66 -7.25
N TRP A 28 -5.58 13.62 -8.31
CA TRP A 28 -6.29 12.40 -8.69
C TRP A 28 -5.35 11.29 -9.20
N VAL A 29 -4.18 11.64 -9.73
CA VAL A 29 -3.16 10.68 -10.17
C VAL A 29 -2.47 10.01 -8.98
N GLU A 30 -2.15 10.74 -7.91
CA GLU A 30 -1.66 10.18 -6.64
C GLU A 30 -2.68 9.21 -6.04
N GLY A 31 -3.96 9.62 -6.01
CA GLY A 31 -5.04 8.73 -5.59
C GLY A 31 -5.13 7.47 -6.45
N GLY A 32 -4.99 7.60 -7.78
CA GLY A 32 -4.93 6.48 -8.70
C GLY A 32 -3.73 5.55 -8.45
N GLN A 33 -2.56 6.10 -8.13
CA GLN A 33 -1.36 5.32 -7.78
C GLN A 33 -1.56 4.55 -6.46
N LEU A 34 -2.14 5.18 -5.44
CA LEU A 34 -2.49 4.53 -4.17
C LEU A 34 -3.48 3.38 -4.38
N LEU A 35 -4.51 3.58 -5.20
CA LEU A 35 -5.46 2.53 -5.57
C LEU A 35 -4.77 1.38 -6.32
N ALA A 36 -3.85 1.67 -7.23
CA ALA A 36 -3.08 0.64 -7.94
C ALA A 36 -2.25 -0.21 -6.97
N VAL A 37 -1.52 0.40 -6.03
CA VAL A 37 -0.74 -0.30 -5.01
C VAL A 37 -1.66 -1.14 -4.11
N TYR A 38 -2.83 -0.61 -3.74
CA TYR A 38 -3.83 -1.34 -2.97
C TYR A 38 -4.31 -2.60 -3.71
N VAL A 39 -4.67 -2.48 -5.00
CA VAL A 39 -5.09 -3.63 -5.81
C VAL A 39 -3.98 -4.67 -5.95
N ILE A 40 -2.74 -4.25 -6.18
CA ILE A 40 -1.59 -5.16 -6.24
C ILE A 40 -1.41 -5.92 -4.92
N THR A 41 -1.51 -5.20 -3.79
CA THR A 41 -1.36 -5.78 -2.46
C THR A 41 -2.50 -6.75 -2.16
N ALA A 42 -3.75 -6.38 -2.50
CA ALA A 42 -4.92 -7.24 -2.35
C ALA A 42 -4.80 -8.53 -3.18
N MET A 43 -4.30 -8.43 -4.42
CA MET A 43 -4.00 -9.62 -5.23
C MET A 43 -2.91 -10.48 -4.60
N ALA A 44 -1.84 -9.89 -4.07
CA ALA A 44 -0.78 -10.63 -3.40
C ALA A 44 -1.31 -11.42 -2.19
N PHE A 45 -2.18 -10.81 -1.37
CA PHE A 45 -2.88 -11.51 -0.28
C PHE A 45 -3.82 -12.61 -0.77
N PHE A 46 -4.55 -12.39 -1.86
CA PHE A 46 -5.47 -13.39 -2.42
C PHE A 46 -4.76 -14.67 -2.87
N PHE A 47 -3.54 -14.56 -3.41
CA PHE A 47 -2.75 -15.70 -3.87
C PHE A 47 -1.78 -16.27 -2.83
N LEU A 48 -1.59 -15.59 -1.69
CA LEU A 48 -0.77 -16.10 -0.59
C LEU A 48 -1.51 -17.23 0.15
N PRO A 49 -0.89 -18.41 0.33
CA PRO A 49 -1.45 -19.44 1.18
C PRO A 49 -1.60 -18.93 2.62
N ALA A 50 -2.73 -19.28 3.25
CA ALA A 50 -2.99 -18.98 4.66
C ALA A 50 -2.11 -19.80 5.60
#